data_AF-A0A1V6P847-F1
#
_entry.id   AF-A0A1V6P847-F1
#
_cell.length_a   1.000
_cell.length_b   1.000
_cell.length_c   1.000
_cell.angle_alpha   90.00
_cell.angle_beta   90.00
_cell.angle_gamma   90.00
#
_symmetry.space_group_name_H-M   'P 1'
#
loop_
_entity.id
_entity.type
_entity.pdbx_description
1 polymer ?
#
loop_
_entity_poly.entity_id
_entity_poly.type
_entity_poly.pdbx_seq_one_letter_code
_entity_poly.pdbx_strand_id
1 'polypeptide(L)'
;MNRFNLGDSDESASDFDEDSSGLPFPQPLARTSFLAHDFDPATFLSTLTNRHQSLEDLRQELRGLEQSLNKELLDLVNENYQDFLSLGTALRGGEEKIEGVKVGLLSFQRDVQSIRDKIEARRCEMEELLNEKRQLRTHADIGKDLLDYADRVEELEHRLMITDRSSPAGGTPAFDESDTESDIFSRDGGDSDDDELEDGTAPVSLKRLERHVQKYVFLSSIATRVGEQHPFLLAQRPRAAKVKSTVLLDLKAALEQASQAGKNRDARTMAILRLYKLMGEDVSAIAALKGLKL
;
A
#
# COMPACT_ATOMS: atom_id res chain seq x y z
N MET A 1 -6.41 29.93 101.35
CA MET A 1 -6.98 29.74 102.71
C MET A 1 -6.19 28.65 103.39
N ASN A 2 -5.67 28.98 104.57
CA ASN A 2 -4.79 28.15 105.40
C ASN A 2 -5.61 27.29 106.40
N ARG A 3 -5.00 26.17 106.82
CA ARG A 3 -5.31 25.27 107.97
C ARG A 3 -6.39 24.21 107.67
N PHE A 4 -6.23 22.94 108.04
CA PHE A 4 -5.76 22.43 109.33
C PHE A 4 -5.02 21.07 109.24
N ASN A 5 -4.07 20.93 110.15
CA ASN A 5 -3.23 19.78 110.47
C ASN A 5 -3.91 18.92 111.56
N LEU A 6 -3.64 17.60 111.59
CA LEU A 6 -3.61 16.64 112.71
C LEU A 6 -3.55 15.23 112.05
N GLY A 7 -2.70 14.29 112.43
CA GLY A 7 -1.87 14.15 113.59
C GLY A 7 -0.87 12.99 113.42
N ASP A 8 0.05 13.01 114.34
CA ASP A 8 1.30 12.28 114.52
C ASP A 8 1.13 10.79 114.89
N SER A 9 2.00 9.94 114.36
CA SER A 9 2.46 8.69 114.97
C SER A 9 3.75 8.25 114.26
N ASP A 10 4.85 8.63 114.90
CA ASP A 10 6.20 8.09 114.82
C ASP A 10 6.21 6.55 114.80
N GLU A 11 7.05 5.95 113.93
CA GLU A 11 7.81 4.72 114.17
C GLU A 11 8.57 4.27 112.90
N SER A 12 9.89 4.22 113.06
CA SER A 12 10.82 3.27 112.46
C SER A 12 11.28 3.49 111.01
N ALA A 13 12.50 4.01 110.96
CA ALA A 13 13.42 3.98 109.84
C ALA A 13 13.58 2.57 109.24
N SER A 14 13.34 2.47 107.94
CA SER A 14 14.15 1.63 107.08
C SER A 14 14.40 2.41 105.80
N ASP A 15 15.57 3.04 105.80
CA ASP A 15 16.32 3.50 104.63
C ASP A 15 16.48 2.33 103.65
N PHE A 16 15.49 2.20 102.78
CA PHE A 16 15.59 1.52 101.49
C PHE A 16 15.00 2.50 100.48
N ASP A 17 15.74 3.59 100.22
CA ASP A 17 15.71 4.24 98.91
C ASP A 17 16.22 3.22 97.87
N GLU A 18 15.41 2.20 97.60
CA GLU A 18 15.52 1.40 96.39
C GLU A 18 14.84 2.23 95.30
N ASP A 19 15.67 3.02 94.63
CA ASP A 19 15.36 3.96 93.58
C ASP A 19 14.50 3.32 92.46
N SER A 20 13.18 3.22 92.68
CA SER A 20 12.23 2.68 91.69
C SER A 20 12.05 3.62 90.50
N SER A 21 12.70 4.78 90.53
CA SER A 21 12.74 5.78 89.47
C SER A 21 13.63 5.34 88.27
N GLY A 22 14.44 4.30 88.45
CA GLY A 22 15.28 3.69 87.40
C GLY A 22 14.64 2.51 86.66
N LEU A 23 13.44 2.07 87.05
CA LEU A 23 12.76 0.95 86.39
C LEU A 23 11.95 1.45 85.18
N PRO A 24 12.14 0.88 83.98
CA PRO A 24 11.41 1.29 82.79
C PRO A 24 9.92 0.98 82.97
N PHE A 25 9.07 2.00 82.86
CA PHE A 25 7.62 1.81 82.82
C PHE A 25 7.23 0.92 81.63
N PRO A 26 6.25 0.02 81.80
CA PRO A 26 5.77 -0.81 80.70
C PRO A 26 5.19 0.09 79.59
N GLN A 27 5.74 -0.01 78.38
CA GLN A 27 5.23 0.70 77.19
C GLN A 27 3.83 0.21 76.84
N PRO A 28 2.83 1.05 76.54
CA PRO A 28 1.47 0.59 76.27
C PRO A 28 1.37 -0.44 75.14
N LEU A 29 0.40 -1.36 75.23
CA LEU A 29 0.14 -2.38 74.20
C LEU A 29 -0.12 -1.74 72.84
N ALA A 30 0.68 -2.13 71.85
CA ALA A 30 0.53 -1.67 70.47
C ALA A 30 -0.62 -2.42 69.78
N ARG A 31 -1.53 -1.68 69.15
CA ARG A 31 -2.66 -2.25 68.37
C ARG A 31 -2.20 -3.14 67.22
N THR A 32 -1.05 -2.83 66.63
CA THR A 32 -0.46 -3.56 65.50
C THR A 32 -0.14 -5.02 65.83
N SER A 33 0.13 -5.33 67.10
CA SER A 33 0.39 -6.69 67.55
C SER A 33 -0.83 -7.62 67.44
N PHE A 34 -2.03 -7.07 67.31
CA PHE A 34 -3.28 -7.83 67.17
C PHE A 34 -3.75 -7.98 65.71
N LEU A 35 -3.03 -7.45 64.73
CA LEU A 35 -3.42 -7.47 63.31
C LEU A 35 -2.83 -8.65 62.52
N ALA A 36 -2.07 -9.54 63.17
CA ALA A 36 -1.49 -10.70 62.51
C ALA A 36 -2.56 -11.74 62.15
N HIS A 37 -2.49 -12.31 60.95
CA HIS A 37 -3.45 -13.32 60.47
C HIS A 37 -3.44 -14.62 61.31
N ASP A 38 -2.29 -14.99 61.87
CA ASP A 38 -2.11 -16.17 62.74
C ASP A 38 -1.87 -15.76 64.20
N PHE A 39 -2.70 -14.86 64.72
CA PHE A 39 -2.56 -14.39 66.10
C PHE A 39 -2.89 -15.52 67.09
N ASP A 40 -1.89 -15.92 67.88
CA ASP A 40 -2.08 -16.83 69.01
C ASP A 40 -1.88 -16.08 70.35
N PRO A 41 -2.90 -16.03 71.21
CA PRO A 41 -2.81 -15.36 72.51
C PRO A 41 -1.71 -15.93 73.42
N ALA A 42 -1.44 -17.24 73.37
CA ALA A 42 -0.49 -17.88 74.27
C ALA A 42 0.96 -17.48 73.92
N THR A 43 1.31 -17.53 72.64
CA THR A 43 2.60 -17.02 72.15
C THR A 43 2.73 -15.52 72.34
N PHE A 44 1.67 -14.72 72.10
CA PHE A 44 1.69 -13.29 72.36
C PHE A 44 1.99 -12.97 73.83
N LEU A 45 1.25 -13.55 74.78
CA LEU A 45 1.48 -13.34 76.21
C LEU A 45 2.88 -13.78 76.65
N SER A 46 3.44 -14.84 76.05
CA SER A 46 4.81 -15.28 76.35
C SER A 46 5.88 -14.25 75.93
N THR A 47 5.65 -13.52 74.83
CA THR A 47 6.56 -12.45 74.37
C THR A 47 6.53 -11.20 75.25
N LEU A 48 5.47 -11.01 76.03
CA LEU A 48 5.27 -9.87 76.93
C LEU A 48 5.94 -10.05 78.31
N THR A 49 6.52 -11.22 78.59
CA THR A 49 7.14 -11.55 79.89
C THR A 49 8.27 -10.59 80.29
N ASN A 50 8.93 -9.93 79.32
CA ASN A 50 10.05 -9.00 79.54
C ASN A 50 9.62 -7.58 79.96
N ARG A 51 8.32 -7.34 80.19
CA ARG A 51 7.75 -5.99 80.39
C ARG A 51 7.61 -5.57 81.86
N HIS A 52 8.08 -6.39 82.80
CA HIS A 52 8.09 -6.12 84.25
C HIS A 52 6.74 -5.58 84.80
N GLN A 53 5.61 -6.05 84.26
CA GLN A 53 4.26 -5.61 84.60
C GLN A 53 3.53 -6.70 85.40
N SER A 54 2.64 -6.32 86.32
CA SER A 54 1.79 -7.30 87.01
C SER A 54 0.72 -7.87 86.08
N LEU A 55 0.31 -9.12 86.31
CA LEU A 55 -0.77 -9.73 85.53
C LEU A 55 -2.11 -8.98 85.68
N GLU A 56 -2.33 -8.33 86.83
CA GLU A 56 -3.53 -7.55 87.08
C GLU A 56 -3.54 -6.26 86.24
N ASP A 57 -2.39 -5.57 86.14
CA ASP A 57 -2.26 -4.37 85.30
C ASP A 57 -2.40 -4.71 83.81
N LEU A 58 -1.82 -5.82 83.36
CA LEU A 58 -1.97 -6.29 81.97
C LEU A 58 -3.43 -6.60 81.64
N ARG A 59 -4.16 -7.21 82.58
CA ARG A 59 -5.59 -7.51 82.43
C ARG A 59 -6.42 -6.23 82.34
N GLN A 60 -6.11 -5.23 83.16
CA GLN A 60 -6.80 -3.93 83.13
C GLN A 60 -6.51 -3.18 81.83
N GLU A 61 -5.26 -3.21 81.36
CA GLU A 61 -4.85 -2.60 80.10
C GLU A 61 -5.55 -3.24 78.89
N LEU A 62 -5.64 -4.57 78.84
CA LEU A 62 -6.38 -5.29 77.79
C LEU A 62 -7.87 -4.97 77.79
N ARG A 63 -8.51 -4.90 78.98
CA ARG A 63 -9.92 -4.49 79.11
C ARG A 63 -10.14 -3.04 78.70
N GLY A 64 -9.22 -2.15 79.04
CA GLY A 64 -9.26 -0.76 78.60
C GLY A 64 -9.13 -0.63 77.08
N LEU A 65 -8.22 -1.41 76.48
CA LEU A 65 -8.07 -1.47 75.03
C LEU A 65 -9.35 -1.99 74.35
N GLU A 66 -9.93 -3.08 74.86
CA GLU A 66 -11.18 -3.65 74.36
C GLU A 66 -12.33 -2.63 74.39
N GLN A 67 -12.52 -1.94 75.51
CA GLN A 67 -13.56 -0.91 75.64
C GLN A 67 -13.32 0.26 74.69
N SER A 68 -12.07 0.70 74.53
CA SER A 68 -11.71 1.77 73.60
C SER A 68 -11.99 1.37 72.14
N LEU A 69 -11.67 0.13 71.76
CA LEU A 69 -11.88 -0.40 70.41
C LEU A 69 -13.37 -0.59 70.13
N ASN A 70 -14.15 -1.05 71.10
CA ASN A 70 -15.59 -1.20 70.93
C ASN A 70 -16.27 0.17 70.74
N LYS A 71 -15.84 1.18 71.51
CA LYS A 71 -16.31 2.54 71.32
C LYS A 71 -15.92 3.09 69.94
N GLU A 72 -14.67 2.92 69.54
CA GLU A 72 -14.18 3.36 68.23
C GLU A 72 -14.86 2.64 67.07
N LEU A 73 -15.20 1.34 67.22
CA LEU A 73 -15.98 0.61 66.23
C LEU A 73 -17.38 1.20 66.09
N LEU A 74 -18.05 1.50 67.20
CA LEU A 74 -19.37 2.13 67.17
C LEU A 74 -19.30 3.53 66.56
N ASP A 75 -18.28 4.32 66.93
CA ASP A 75 -18.06 5.65 66.38
C ASP A 75 -17.77 5.56 64.86
N LEU A 76 -16.91 4.65 64.41
CA LEU A 76 -16.62 4.41 62.99
C LEU A 76 -17.85 3.95 62.21
N VAL A 77 -18.65 3.04 62.78
CA VAL A 77 -19.89 2.57 62.14
C VAL A 77 -20.90 3.70 62.05
N ASN A 78 -21.03 4.52 63.09
CA ASN A 78 -21.96 5.65 63.10
C ASN A 78 -21.52 6.78 62.17
N GLU A 79 -20.22 7.09 62.12
CA GLU A 79 -19.63 8.08 61.22
C GLU A 79 -19.81 7.66 59.75
N ASN A 80 -19.56 6.39 59.43
CA ASN A 80 -19.62 5.87 58.06
C ASN A 80 -20.97 5.21 57.72
N TYR A 81 -21.98 5.31 58.59
CA TYR A 81 -23.28 4.64 58.39
C TYR A 81 -23.96 5.10 57.09
N GLN A 82 -23.86 6.41 56.82
CA GLN A 82 -24.39 7.01 55.59
C GLN A 82 -23.66 6.47 54.36
N ASP A 83 -22.35 6.29 54.43
CA ASP A 83 -21.55 5.77 53.34
C ASP A 83 -21.89 4.31 53.05
N PHE A 84 -22.05 3.47 54.09
CA PHE A 84 -22.47 2.08 53.91
C PHE A 84 -23.87 1.95 53.30
N LEU A 85 -24.82 2.79 53.71
CA LEU A 85 -26.16 2.84 53.10
C LEU A 85 -26.10 3.35 51.65
N SER A 86 -25.28 4.37 51.38
CA SER A 86 -25.06 4.87 50.02
C SER A 86 -24.41 3.82 49.12
N LEU A 87 -23.48 3.03 49.64
CA LEU A 87 -22.81 1.95 48.92
C LEU A 87 -23.78 0.80 48.66
N GLY A 88 -24.56 0.38 49.65
CA GLY A 88 -25.60 -0.64 49.49
C GLY A 88 -26.66 -0.24 48.46
N THR A 89 -27.05 1.04 48.42
CA THR A 89 -28.00 1.57 47.42
C THR A 89 -27.37 1.74 46.04
N ALA A 90 -26.08 2.09 45.94
CA ALA A 90 -25.35 2.18 44.67
C ALA A 90 -25.06 0.81 44.04
N LEU A 91 -24.74 -0.19 44.86
CA LEU A 91 -24.60 -1.59 44.40
C LEU A 91 -25.95 -2.17 43.97
N ARG A 92 -27.04 -1.79 44.63
CA ARG A 92 -28.40 -2.20 44.26
C ARG A 92 -28.85 -1.50 42.97
N GLY A 93 -28.69 -2.17 41.85
CA GLY A 93 -28.95 -1.64 40.50
C GLY A 93 -27.69 -1.31 39.69
N GLY A 94 -26.50 -1.46 40.29
CA GLY A 94 -25.23 -1.43 39.55
C GLY A 94 -25.11 -2.60 38.57
N GLU A 95 -25.62 -3.78 38.97
CA GLU A 95 -25.63 -4.99 38.14
C GLU A 95 -26.44 -4.80 36.85
N GLU A 96 -27.62 -4.18 36.92
CA GLU A 96 -28.45 -3.89 35.73
C GLU A 96 -27.76 -2.92 34.76
N LYS A 97 -27.06 -1.90 35.28
CA LYS A 97 -26.27 -0.98 34.44
C LYS A 97 -25.10 -1.68 33.76
N ILE A 98 -24.42 -2.58 34.49
CA ILE A 98 -23.31 -3.38 33.94
C ILE A 98 -23.84 -4.33 32.87
N GLU A 99 -24.98 -4.98 33.11
CA GLU A 99 -25.62 -5.86 32.12
C GLU A 99 -26.05 -5.08 30.87
N GLY A 100 -26.64 -3.90 31.03
CA GLY A 100 -26.99 -3.00 29.92
C GLY A 100 -25.77 -2.62 29.08
N VAL A 101 -24.65 -2.24 29.72
CA VAL A 101 -23.39 -1.95 29.01
C VAL A 101 -22.84 -3.20 28.32
N LYS A 102 -22.88 -4.37 28.98
CA LYS A 102 -22.44 -5.63 28.40
C LYS A 102 -23.24 -5.98 27.14
N VAL A 103 -24.56 -5.83 27.18
CA VAL A 103 -25.43 -6.05 26.01
C VAL A 103 -25.11 -5.05 24.90
N GLY A 104 -24.93 -3.78 25.22
CA GLY A 104 -24.54 -2.74 24.25
C GLY A 104 -23.17 -2.99 23.61
N LEU A 105 -22.19 -3.49 24.37
CA LEU A 105 -20.89 -3.89 23.83
C LEU A 105 -21.00 -5.10 22.91
N LEU A 106 -21.84 -6.09 23.25
CA LEU A 106 -22.07 -7.26 22.41
C LEU A 106 -22.79 -6.90 21.11
N SER A 107 -23.73 -5.95 21.12
CA SER A 107 -24.35 -5.46 19.88
C SER A 107 -23.34 -4.69 19.03
N PHE A 108 -22.54 -3.80 19.65
CA PHE A 108 -21.49 -3.07 18.95
C PHE A 108 -20.46 -4.01 18.32
N GLN A 109 -20.04 -5.06 19.03
CA GLN A 109 -19.14 -6.07 18.49
C GLN A 109 -19.73 -6.76 17.25
N ARG A 110 -21.02 -7.11 17.28
CA ARG A 110 -21.71 -7.70 16.12
C ARG A 110 -21.80 -6.72 14.95
N ASP A 111 -22.09 -5.45 15.23
CA ASP A 111 -22.18 -4.42 14.20
C ASP A 111 -20.84 -4.20 13.52
N VAL A 112 -19.75 -4.13 14.29
CA VAL A 112 -18.38 -4.01 13.76
C VAL A 112 -18.01 -5.24 12.92
N GLN A 113 -18.35 -6.44 13.37
CA GLN A 113 -18.11 -7.65 12.59
C GLN A 113 -18.92 -7.63 11.28
N SER A 114 -20.19 -7.23 11.30
CA SER A 114 -21.01 -7.09 10.09
C SER A 114 -20.43 -6.08 9.10
N ILE A 115 -19.92 -4.94 9.61
CA ILE A 115 -19.26 -3.93 8.77
C ILE A 115 -17.98 -4.50 8.16
N ARG A 116 -17.18 -5.23 8.95
CA ARG A 116 -15.97 -5.88 8.47
C ARG A 116 -16.28 -6.88 7.35
N ASP A 117 -17.27 -7.74 7.54
CA ASP A 117 -17.67 -8.74 6.54
C ASP A 117 -18.14 -8.05 5.23
N LYS A 118 -18.88 -6.94 5.33
CA LYS A 118 -19.28 -6.13 4.15
C LYS A 118 -18.09 -5.49 3.44
N ILE A 119 -17.10 -5.02 4.18
CA ILE A 119 -15.87 -4.45 3.60
C ILE A 119 -15.06 -5.53 2.91
N GLU A 120 -14.92 -6.71 3.52
CA GLU A 120 -14.23 -7.85 2.92
C GLU A 120 -14.92 -8.31 1.63
N ALA A 121 -16.26 -8.43 1.63
CA ALA A 121 -17.03 -8.74 0.43
C ALA A 121 -16.81 -7.71 -0.70
N ARG A 122 -16.93 -6.40 -0.39
CA ARG A 122 -16.67 -5.33 -1.38
C ARG A 122 -15.24 -5.33 -1.88
N ARG A 123 -14.28 -5.68 -1.03
CA ARG A 123 -12.88 -5.78 -1.43
C ARG A 123 -12.71 -6.91 -2.45
N CYS A 124 -13.27 -8.08 -2.21
CA CYS A 124 -13.24 -9.20 -3.16
C CYS A 124 -13.89 -8.83 -4.50
N GLU A 125 -15.09 -8.23 -4.47
CA GLU A 125 -15.78 -7.75 -5.68
C GLU A 125 -14.92 -6.72 -6.45
N MET A 126 -14.27 -5.79 -5.75
CA MET A 126 -13.40 -4.81 -6.38
C MET A 126 -12.14 -5.45 -6.99
N GLU A 127 -11.54 -6.43 -6.32
CA GLU A 127 -10.40 -7.17 -6.86
C GLU A 127 -10.77 -7.93 -8.13
N GLU A 128 -11.95 -8.57 -8.16
CA GLU A 128 -12.50 -9.23 -9.35
C GLU A 128 -12.72 -8.25 -10.51
N LEU A 129 -13.43 -7.13 -10.25
CA LEU A 129 -13.69 -6.10 -11.25
C LEU A 129 -12.41 -5.45 -11.79
N LEU A 130 -11.39 -5.27 -10.95
CA LEU A 130 -10.10 -4.74 -11.38
C LEU A 130 -9.35 -5.73 -12.28
N ASN A 131 -9.42 -7.03 -11.98
CA ASN A 131 -8.85 -8.07 -12.83
C ASN A 131 -9.56 -8.14 -14.17
N GLU A 132 -10.90 -8.09 -14.18
CA GLU A 132 -11.70 -8.04 -15.42
C GLU A 132 -11.35 -6.79 -16.24
N LYS A 133 -11.28 -5.62 -15.61
CA LYS A 133 -10.87 -4.37 -16.26
C LYS A 133 -9.47 -4.47 -16.86
N ARG A 134 -8.54 -5.16 -16.20
CA ARG A 134 -7.17 -5.37 -16.70
C ARG A 134 -7.18 -6.26 -17.95
N GLN A 135 -7.94 -7.34 -17.93
CA GLN A 135 -8.09 -8.25 -19.07
C GLN A 135 -8.76 -7.53 -20.26
N LEU A 136 -9.85 -6.81 -20.02
CA LEU A 136 -10.52 -6.00 -21.04
C LEU A 136 -9.58 -4.96 -21.64
N ARG A 137 -8.75 -4.31 -20.82
CA ARG A 137 -7.75 -3.37 -21.31
C ARG A 137 -6.73 -4.04 -22.21
N THR A 138 -6.20 -5.21 -21.81
CA THR A 138 -5.27 -5.95 -22.67
C THR A 138 -5.91 -6.39 -23.99
N HIS A 139 -7.17 -6.83 -23.98
CA HIS A 139 -7.90 -7.16 -25.21
C HIS A 139 -8.16 -5.92 -26.08
N ALA A 140 -8.49 -4.78 -25.46
CA ALA A 140 -8.69 -3.52 -26.18
C ALA A 140 -7.38 -3.00 -26.79
N ASP A 141 -6.25 -3.13 -26.09
CA ASP A 141 -4.93 -2.73 -26.59
C ASP A 141 -4.51 -3.62 -27.76
N ILE A 142 -4.73 -4.94 -27.68
CA ILE A 142 -4.53 -5.86 -28.81
C ILE A 142 -5.47 -5.49 -29.98
N GLY A 143 -6.73 -5.19 -29.71
CA GLY A 143 -7.70 -4.77 -30.72
C GLY A 143 -7.28 -3.49 -31.45
N LYS A 144 -6.77 -2.49 -30.73
CA LYS A 144 -6.20 -1.27 -31.31
C LYS A 144 -4.98 -1.56 -32.16
N ASP A 145 -4.06 -2.39 -31.67
CA ASP A 145 -2.88 -2.80 -32.45
C ASP A 145 -3.28 -3.52 -33.75
N LEU A 146 -4.34 -4.34 -33.72
CA LEU A 146 -4.87 -5.02 -34.90
C LEU A 146 -5.53 -4.05 -35.90
N LEU A 147 -6.26 -3.05 -35.41
CA LEU A 147 -6.85 -1.99 -36.24
C LEU A 147 -5.75 -1.14 -36.88
N ASP A 148 -4.81 -0.66 -36.07
CA ASP A 148 -3.64 0.10 -36.51
C ASP A 148 -2.82 -0.68 -37.56
N TYR A 149 -2.72 -2.01 -37.42
CA TYR A 149 -2.09 -2.87 -38.41
C TYR A 149 -2.88 -2.88 -39.73
N ALA A 150 -4.20 -3.03 -39.66
CA ALA A 150 -5.07 -3.06 -40.84
C ALA A 150 -5.03 -1.74 -41.62
N ASP A 151 -5.19 -0.62 -40.92
CA ASP A 151 -5.20 0.72 -41.49
C ASP A 151 -3.86 1.03 -42.17
N ARG A 152 -2.73 0.65 -41.53
CA ARG A 152 -1.40 0.82 -42.12
C ARG A 152 -1.15 -0.06 -43.34
N VAL A 153 -1.66 -1.29 -43.37
CA VAL A 153 -1.57 -2.15 -44.57
C VAL A 153 -2.33 -1.49 -45.72
N GLU A 154 -3.54 -1.00 -45.47
CA GLU A 154 -4.36 -0.34 -46.47
C GLU A 154 -3.72 0.98 -46.96
N GLU A 155 -3.19 1.79 -46.03
CA GLU A 155 -2.47 3.02 -46.36
C GLU A 155 -1.24 2.72 -47.24
N LEU A 156 -0.46 1.69 -46.90
CA LEU A 156 0.69 1.28 -47.70
C LEU A 156 0.28 0.73 -49.06
N GLU A 157 -0.77 -0.09 -49.15
CA GLU A 157 -1.31 -0.57 -50.42
C GLU A 157 -1.78 0.57 -51.33
N HIS A 158 -2.45 1.58 -50.75
CA HIS A 158 -2.89 2.77 -51.48
C HIS A 158 -1.70 3.62 -51.95
N ARG A 159 -0.74 3.93 -51.06
CA ARG A 159 0.46 4.73 -51.40
C ARG A 159 1.39 4.06 -52.41
N LEU A 160 1.43 2.73 -52.40
CA LEU A 160 2.17 1.89 -53.36
C LEU A 160 1.34 1.56 -54.61
N MET A 161 0.14 2.12 -54.75
CA MET A 161 -0.77 1.93 -55.89
C MET A 161 -1.06 0.45 -56.20
N ILE A 162 -1.02 -0.41 -55.18
CA ILE A 162 -1.30 -1.85 -55.32
C ILE A 162 -2.78 -2.08 -55.64
N THR A 163 -3.64 -1.11 -55.28
CA THR A 163 -5.08 -1.13 -55.55
C THR A 163 -5.44 -0.73 -56.99
N ASP A 164 -4.52 -0.19 -57.78
CA ASP A 164 -4.82 0.35 -59.11
C ASP A 164 -4.31 -0.56 -60.25
N ARG A 165 -4.89 -1.76 -60.34
CA ARG A 165 -4.85 -2.56 -61.58
C ARG A 165 -5.98 -3.58 -61.74
N SER A 166 -6.91 -3.68 -60.79
CA SER A 166 -7.99 -4.69 -60.83
C SER A 166 -9.41 -4.17 -60.61
N SER A 167 -9.66 -2.85 -60.65
CA SER A 167 -11.02 -2.30 -60.65
C SER A 167 -11.30 -1.45 -61.89
N PRO A 168 -12.05 -1.95 -62.89
CA PRO A 168 -12.66 -1.11 -63.91
C PRO A 168 -14.09 -0.77 -63.47
N ALA A 169 -14.30 0.37 -62.81
CA ALA A 169 -15.55 1.15 -62.83
C ALA A 169 -15.61 2.15 -61.68
N GLY A 170 -15.96 3.40 -62.00
CA GLY A 170 -16.56 4.34 -61.06
C GLY A 170 -15.65 5.51 -60.70
N GLY A 171 -15.72 6.57 -61.51
CA GLY A 171 -15.02 7.80 -61.24
C GLY A 171 -15.61 8.58 -60.07
N THR A 172 -14.72 9.17 -59.28
CA THR A 172 -14.94 10.40 -58.52
C THR A 172 -13.61 11.15 -58.52
N PRO A 173 -13.58 12.43 -58.94
CA PRO A 173 -12.35 13.21 -58.94
C PRO A 173 -11.90 13.48 -57.50
N ALA A 174 -10.59 13.38 -57.31
CA ALA A 174 -9.86 13.57 -56.08
C ALA A 174 -10.19 14.93 -55.43
N PHE A 175 -10.61 14.89 -54.16
CA PHE A 175 -10.44 16.01 -53.26
C PHE A 175 -8.98 16.00 -52.81
N ASP A 176 -8.27 17.06 -53.19
CA ASP A 176 -6.94 17.44 -52.72
C ASP A 176 -7.04 17.80 -51.23
N GLU A 177 -6.82 16.82 -50.35
CA GLU A 177 -6.70 17.06 -48.92
C GLU A 177 -5.21 17.30 -48.63
N SER A 178 -4.87 18.58 -48.54
CA SER A 178 -3.59 19.12 -48.09
C SER A 178 -3.13 18.43 -46.80
N ASP A 179 -2.20 17.49 -46.97
CA ASP A 179 -1.48 16.72 -45.95
C ASP A 179 -0.68 17.69 -45.03
N THR A 180 -1.36 18.26 -44.02
CA THR A 180 -0.75 19.06 -42.94
C THR A 180 -0.89 18.28 -41.63
N GLU A 181 -0.22 17.13 -41.57
CA GLU A 181 0.05 16.45 -40.30
C GLU A 181 1.19 17.18 -39.58
N SER A 182 0.87 17.77 -38.44
CA SER A 182 1.76 18.49 -37.53
C SER A 182 2.94 17.62 -37.09
N ASP A 183 4.10 17.92 -37.65
CA ASP A 183 5.42 17.37 -37.33
C ASP A 183 5.86 17.74 -35.88
N ILE A 184 5.55 16.88 -34.89
CA ILE A 184 6.00 17.03 -33.49
C ILE A 184 7.42 16.47 -33.25
N PHE A 185 8.13 16.04 -34.29
CA PHE A 185 9.53 15.60 -34.15
C PHE A 185 10.45 16.15 -35.26
N SER A 186 10.37 17.46 -35.51
CA SER A 186 11.40 18.17 -36.27
C SER A 186 12.69 18.33 -35.44
N ARG A 187 13.66 17.44 -35.64
CA ARG A 187 15.08 17.78 -35.43
C ARG A 187 15.61 18.31 -36.77
N ASP A 188 15.75 19.62 -36.79
CA ASP A 188 16.38 20.46 -37.80
C ASP A 188 17.62 19.82 -38.48
N GLY A 189 17.63 19.92 -39.80
CA GLY A 189 18.63 19.37 -40.71
C GLY A 189 18.26 19.76 -42.13
N GLY A 190 18.27 21.05 -42.43
CA GLY A 190 18.11 21.56 -43.78
C GLY A 190 19.19 21.00 -44.70
N ASP A 191 18.77 20.31 -45.75
CA ASP A 191 19.54 20.22 -46.99
C ASP A 191 18.56 20.18 -48.16
N SER A 192 18.75 21.19 -49.01
CA SER A 192 17.99 21.50 -50.21
C SER A 192 18.75 20.88 -51.37
N ASP A 193 18.23 19.79 -51.93
CA ASP A 193 18.57 19.33 -53.27
C ASP A 193 17.29 18.77 -53.89
N ASP A 194 16.55 19.70 -54.48
CA ASP A 194 15.46 19.44 -55.41
C ASP A 194 16.11 19.26 -56.79
N ASP A 195 16.53 18.03 -57.09
CA ASP A 195 16.89 17.65 -58.46
C ASP A 195 15.57 17.39 -59.22
N GLU A 196 14.97 18.45 -59.78
CA GLU A 196 14.00 18.33 -60.87
C GLU A 196 14.71 17.70 -62.08
N LEU A 197 14.51 16.41 -62.29
CA LEU A 197 14.82 15.75 -63.56
C LEU A 197 13.52 15.50 -64.33
N GLU A 198 13.35 16.30 -65.37
CA GLU A 198 12.33 16.23 -66.40
C GLU A 198 12.59 15.00 -67.31
N ASP A 199 12.03 13.83 -66.97
CA ASP A 199 11.74 12.77 -67.96
C ASP A 199 10.69 11.75 -67.42
N GLY A 200 9.51 11.75 -68.05
CA GLY A 200 8.67 10.60 -68.41
C GLY A 200 8.19 9.52 -67.41
N THR A 201 8.77 9.34 -66.23
CA THR A 201 8.29 8.37 -65.23
C THR A 201 8.79 8.82 -63.87
N ALA A 202 7.92 9.41 -63.05
CA ALA A 202 8.30 10.03 -61.77
C ALA A 202 9.26 9.12 -60.97
N PRO A 203 10.55 9.47 -60.85
CA PRO A 203 11.50 8.63 -60.11
C PRO A 203 11.03 8.57 -58.66
N VAL A 204 11.11 7.38 -58.07
CA VAL A 204 10.73 7.18 -56.67
C VAL A 204 11.68 8.04 -55.83
N SER A 205 11.19 9.15 -55.30
CA SER A 205 12.02 10.03 -54.48
C SER A 205 12.56 9.26 -53.27
N LEU A 206 13.87 9.37 -53.02
CA LEU A 206 14.54 8.61 -51.96
C LEU A 206 13.87 8.82 -50.58
N LYS A 207 13.37 10.04 -50.34
CA LYS A 207 12.59 10.40 -49.15
C LYS A 207 11.25 9.64 -49.07
N ARG A 208 10.53 9.47 -50.20
CA ARG A 208 9.28 8.70 -50.23
C ARG A 208 9.54 7.21 -49.98
N LEU A 209 10.60 6.68 -50.57
CA LEU A 209 11.01 5.29 -50.38
C LEU A 209 11.41 5.01 -48.93
N GLU A 210 12.15 5.92 -48.31
CA GLU A 210 12.49 5.86 -46.89
C GLU A 210 11.22 5.83 -46.02
N ARG A 211 10.24 6.71 -46.28
CA ARG A 211 8.96 6.70 -45.56
C ARG A 211 8.22 5.37 -45.71
N HIS A 212 8.16 4.79 -46.92
CA HIS A 212 7.51 3.49 -47.14
C HIS A 212 8.21 2.37 -46.36
N VAL A 213 9.54 2.35 -46.39
CA VAL A 213 10.36 1.37 -45.67
C VAL A 213 10.18 1.50 -44.15
N GLN A 214 10.21 2.72 -43.60
CA GLN A 214 9.97 2.97 -42.18
C GLN A 214 8.57 2.52 -41.75
N LYS A 215 7.54 2.83 -42.56
CA LYS A 215 6.16 2.38 -42.31
C LYS A 215 6.02 0.85 -42.33
N TYR A 216 6.71 0.18 -43.26
CA TYR A 216 6.72 -1.29 -43.32
C TYR A 216 7.43 -1.90 -42.10
N VAL A 217 8.55 -1.32 -41.66
CA VAL A 217 9.22 -1.77 -40.42
C VAL A 217 8.34 -1.55 -39.21
N PHE A 218 7.65 -0.41 -39.11
CA PHE A 218 6.67 -0.18 -38.06
C PHE A 218 5.56 -1.24 -38.09
N LEU A 219 5.02 -1.54 -39.27
CA LEU A 219 4.02 -2.61 -39.46
C LEU A 219 4.54 -3.96 -38.94
N SER A 220 5.79 -4.31 -39.25
CA SER A 220 6.41 -5.53 -38.74
C SER A 220 6.55 -5.53 -37.21
N SER A 221 6.84 -4.38 -36.60
CA SER A 221 6.93 -4.24 -35.15
C SER A 221 5.57 -4.48 -34.45
N ILE A 222 4.46 -3.99 -35.03
CA ILE A 222 3.11 -4.27 -34.52
C ILE A 222 2.82 -5.77 -34.60
N ALA A 223 3.17 -6.42 -35.72
CA ALA A 223 2.98 -7.86 -35.88
C ALA A 223 3.76 -8.66 -34.82
N THR A 224 4.99 -8.25 -34.49
CA THR A 224 5.77 -8.89 -33.41
C THR A 224 5.17 -8.66 -32.02
N ARG A 225 4.59 -7.47 -31.75
CA ARG A 225 3.98 -7.13 -30.47
C ARG A 225 2.69 -7.92 -30.20
N VAL A 226 1.85 -8.08 -31.22
CA VAL A 226 0.59 -8.84 -31.13
C VAL A 226 0.83 -10.35 -31.17
N GLY A 227 1.91 -10.78 -31.83
CA GLY A 227 2.28 -12.19 -32.01
C GLY A 227 1.86 -12.71 -33.37
N GLU A 228 2.82 -13.24 -34.13
CA GLU A 228 2.65 -13.62 -35.54
C GLU A 228 1.65 -14.75 -35.80
N GLN A 229 1.19 -15.44 -34.76
CA GLN A 229 0.22 -16.54 -34.84
C GLN A 229 -1.23 -16.08 -34.68
N HIS A 230 -1.48 -14.78 -34.44
CA HIS A 230 -2.84 -14.28 -34.30
C HIS A 230 -3.65 -14.51 -35.60
N PRO A 231 -4.88 -15.09 -35.55
CA PRO A 231 -5.64 -15.46 -36.75
C PRO A 231 -5.83 -14.34 -37.76
N PHE A 232 -6.03 -13.11 -37.29
CA PHE A 232 -6.15 -11.93 -38.15
C PHE A 232 -4.86 -11.63 -38.93
N LEU A 233 -3.69 -11.72 -38.28
CA LEU A 233 -2.41 -11.47 -38.94
C LEU A 233 -2.11 -12.55 -39.99
N LEU A 234 -2.51 -13.80 -39.74
CA LEU A 234 -2.45 -14.87 -40.73
C LEU A 234 -3.29 -14.57 -41.97
N ALA A 235 -4.49 -14.02 -41.79
CA ALA A 235 -5.35 -13.60 -42.89
C ALA A 235 -4.78 -12.40 -43.67
N GLN A 236 -4.06 -11.49 -43.00
CA GLN A 236 -3.44 -10.32 -43.62
C GLN A 236 -2.03 -10.57 -44.19
N ARG A 237 -1.39 -11.71 -43.89
CA ARG A 237 -0.09 -12.09 -44.46
C ARG A 237 0.03 -11.95 -45.99
N PRO A 238 -0.94 -12.41 -46.83
CA PRO A 238 -0.82 -12.24 -48.28
C PRO A 238 -0.77 -10.77 -48.71
N ARG A 239 -1.50 -9.88 -48.04
CA ARG A 239 -1.49 -8.44 -48.30
C ARG A 239 -0.15 -7.81 -47.87
N ALA A 240 0.30 -8.12 -46.66
CA ALA A 240 1.61 -7.67 -46.17
C ALA A 240 2.78 -8.18 -47.04
N ALA A 241 2.69 -9.39 -47.60
CA ALA A 241 3.67 -9.95 -48.52
C ALA A 241 3.70 -9.20 -49.87
N LYS A 242 2.54 -8.78 -50.39
CA LYS A 242 2.45 -7.94 -51.60
C LYS A 242 3.09 -6.57 -51.36
N VAL A 243 2.79 -5.92 -50.24
CA VAL A 243 3.43 -4.66 -49.82
C VAL A 243 4.95 -4.83 -49.72
N LYS A 244 5.43 -5.92 -49.12
CA LYS A 244 6.85 -6.24 -49.06
C LYS A 244 7.47 -6.38 -50.45
N SER A 245 6.83 -7.13 -51.36
CA SER A 245 7.39 -7.38 -52.68
C SER A 245 7.40 -6.13 -53.56
N THR A 246 6.43 -5.22 -53.43
CA THR A 246 6.43 -3.95 -54.17
C THR A 246 7.47 -2.98 -53.62
N VAL A 247 7.64 -2.85 -52.30
CA VAL A 247 8.71 -2.03 -51.72
C VAL A 247 10.09 -2.53 -52.14
N LEU A 248 10.29 -3.86 -52.20
CA LEU A 248 11.54 -4.45 -52.72
C LEU A 248 11.75 -4.17 -54.21
N LEU A 249 10.68 -4.15 -55.01
CA LEU A 249 10.74 -3.79 -56.42
C LEU A 249 11.14 -2.32 -56.59
N ASP A 250 10.50 -1.41 -55.84
CA ASP A 250 10.82 0.03 -55.86
C ASP A 250 12.26 0.28 -55.39
N LEU A 251 12.72 -0.42 -54.35
CA LEU A 251 14.11 -0.37 -53.90
C LEU A 251 15.09 -0.88 -54.95
N LYS A 252 14.73 -1.92 -55.72
CA LYS A 252 15.57 -2.42 -56.82
C LYS A 252 15.61 -1.42 -57.97
N ALA A 253 14.47 -0.86 -58.38
CA ALA A 253 14.40 0.16 -59.43
C ALA A 253 15.19 1.43 -59.04
N ALA A 254 15.06 1.87 -57.79
CA ALA A 254 15.86 2.98 -57.25
C ALA A 254 17.36 2.68 -57.25
N LEU A 255 17.76 1.43 -56.97
CA LEU A 255 19.16 1.01 -57.01
C LEU A 255 19.70 1.02 -58.46
N GLU A 256 18.89 0.59 -59.43
CA GLU A 256 19.23 0.65 -60.86
C GLU A 256 19.38 2.10 -61.34
N GLN A 257 18.47 2.99 -60.96
CA GLN A 257 18.56 4.43 -61.24
C GLN A 257 19.78 5.08 -60.55
N ALA A 258 20.04 4.72 -59.29
CA ALA A 258 21.20 5.22 -58.57
C ALA A 258 22.52 4.78 -59.22
N SER A 259 22.58 3.59 -59.83
CA SER A 259 23.76 3.10 -60.56
C SER A 259 24.09 3.94 -61.80
N GLN A 260 23.08 4.53 -62.43
CA GLN A 260 23.20 5.39 -63.62
C GLN A 260 23.51 6.86 -63.25
N ALA A 261 23.34 7.24 -61.99
CA ALA A 261 23.54 8.60 -61.48
C ALA A 261 25.02 8.91 -61.21
N GLY A 262 25.82 9.09 -62.27
CA GLY A 262 27.27 9.36 -62.29
C GLY A 262 27.92 9.84 -60.98
N LYS A 263 27.84 11.14 -60.65
CA LYS A 263 28.62 11.75 -59.54
C LYS A 263 28.10 11.44 -58.13
N ASN A 264 26.80 11.18 -57.99
CA ASN A 264 26.15 10.90 -56.69
C ASN A 264 25.85 9.41 -56.49
N ARG A 265 26.40 8.54 -57.36
CA ARG A 265 26.15 7.10 -57.39
C ARG A 265 26.44 6.45 -56.05
N ASP A 266 27.63 6.70 -55.50
CA ASP A 266 28.09 6.00 -54.30
C ASP A 266 27.29 6.45 -53.06
N ALA A 267 26.91 7.72 -52.97
CA ALA A 267 26.06 8.22 -51.89
C ALA A 267 24.62 7.67 -51.96
N ARG A 268 23.99 7.70 -53.15
CA ARG A 268 22.62 7.21 -53.36
C ARG A 268 22.53 5.69 -53.19
N THR A 269 23.49 4.93 -53.72
CA THR A 269 23.54 3.47 -53.53
C THR A 269 23.72 3.09 -52.06
N MET A 270 24.60 3.77 -51.31
CA MET A 270 24.76 3.54 -49.87
C MET A 270 23.50 3.88 -49.08
N ALA A 271 22.77 4.94 -49.44
CA ALA A 271 21.50 5.27 -48.81
C ALA A 271 20.44 4.17 -49.05
N ILE A 272 20.32 3.68 -50.28
CA ILE A 272 19.38 2.59 -50.62
C ILE A 272 19.76 1.28 -49.90
N LEU A 273 21.05 0.95 -49.79
CA LEU A 273 21.50 -0.22 -49.04
C LEU A 273 21.19 -0.13 -47.54
N ARG A 274 21.23 1.08 -46.95
CA ARG A 274 20.76 1.28 -45.56
C ARG A 274 19.27 0.99 -45.43
N LEU A 275 18.44 1.33 -46.43
CA LEU A 275 17.01 1.02 -46.44
C LEU A 275 16.75 -0.48 -46.53
N TYR A 276 17.49 -1.21 -47.36
CA TYR A 276 17.43 -2.69 -47.39
C TYR A 276 17.77 -3.31 -46.03
N LYS A 277 18.83 -2.81 -45.38
CA LYS A 277 19.24 -3.25 -44.05
C LYS A 277 18.17 -2.97 -43.00
N LEU A 278 17.50 -1.82 -43.08
CA LEU A 278 16.42 -1.44 -42.16
C LEU A 278 15.22 -2.40 -42.26
N MET A 279 14.91 -2.91 -43.46
CA MET A 279 13.90 -3.96 -43.65
C MET A 279 14.37 -5.37 -43.25
N GLY A 280 15.66 -5.57 -42.94
CA GLY A 280 16.24 -6.89 -42.66
C GLY A 280 16.38 -7.79 -43.90
N GLU A 281 16.41 -7.21 -45.10
CA GLU A 281 16.42 -7.91 -46.40
C GLU A 281 17.80 -7.85 -47.08
N ASP A 282 18.84 -8.22 -46.34
CA ASP A 282 20.24 -8.16 -46.80
C ASP A 282 20.50 -9.10 -48.01
N VAL A 283 19.84 -10.25 -48.05
CA VAL A 283 19.96 -11.22 -49.14
C VAL A 283 19.42 -10.66 -50.45
N SER A 284 18.27 -9.99 -50.38
CA SER A 284 17.64 -9.31 -51.51
C SER A 284 18.49 -8.13 -52.01
N ALA A 285 19.15 -7.41 -51.09
CA ALA A 285 20.11 -6.35 -51.43
C ALA A 285 21.32 -6.88 -52.21
N ILE A 286 21.91 -7.99 -51.75
CA ILE A 286 23.04 -8.63 -52.43
C ILE A 286 22.63 -9.16 -53.80
N ALA A 287 21.42 -9.72 -53.94
CA ALA A 287 20.90 -10.18 -55.22
C ALA A 287 20.70 -9.02 -56.21
N ALA A 288 20.16 -7.88 -55.74
CA ALA A 288 19.99 -6.68 -56.55
C ALA A 288 21.35 -6.10 -56.99
N LEU A 289 22.33 -6.03 -56.08
CA LEU A 289 23.69 -5.59 -56.40
C LEU A 289 24.42 -6.53 -57.38
N LYS A 290 24.20 -7.84 -57.32
CA LYS A 290 24.79 -8.79 -58.29
C LYS A 290 24.16 -8.69 -59.68
N GLY A 291 22.88 -8.34 -59.75
CA GLY A 291 22.17 -8.11 -61.01
C GLY A 291 22.64 -6.84 -61.73
N LEU A 292 22.98 -5.82 -60.95
CA LEU A 292 23.75 -4.66 -61.36
C LEU A 292 25.21 -5.05 -61.54
N LYS A 293 25.56 -5.65 -62.67
CA LYS A 293 26.97 -5.83 -63.03
C LYS A 293 27.66 -4.46 -62.98
N LEU A 294 28.42 -4.22 -61.91
CA LEU A 294 29.44 -3.18 -61.81
C LEU A 294 30.47 -3.36 -62.93
#